data_AF-A0A9D0LR04-F1
#
_entry.id   AF-A0A9D0LR04-F1
#
_cell.length_a   1.000
_cell.length_b   1.000
_cell.length_c   1.000
_cell.angle_alpha   90.00
_cell.angle_beta   90.00
_cell.angle_gamma   90.00
#
_symmetry.space_group_name_H-M   'P 1'
#
loop_
_entity.id
_entity.type
_entity.pdbx_description
1 polymer ?
#
loop_
_entity_poly.entity_id
_entity_poly.type
_entity_poly.pdbx_seq_one_letter_code
_entity_poly.pdbx_strand_id
1 'polypeptide(L)'
;MFDIGFWELAVIGVVALLVIGPERLPRVARTTGLWVGRARRFVSGVKADIDREIAADELKKALAKQAQSPALYDIVEETRQTIRSAGEALDETAPATAEQENKAVTQKPNDASG
;
A
#
# COMPACT_ATOMS: atom_id res chain seq x y z
N MET A 1 -0.36 -1.39 0.37
CA MET A 1 1.07 -1.47 0.03
C MET A 1 1.76 -2.31 1.08
N PHE A 2 1.89 -3.60 0.79
CA PHE A 2 2.73 -4.53 1.54
C PHE A 2 3.54 -5.26 0.47
N ASP A 3 4.45 -4.55 -0.17
CA ASP A 3 5.39 -5.11 -1.14
C ASP A 3 6.53 -5.82 -0.41
N ILE A 4 6.18 -6.71 0.54
CA ILE A 4 7.15 -7.53 1.25
C ILE A 4 7.50 -8.70 0.35
N GLY A 5 8.63 -8.59 -0.32
CA GLY A 5 9.25 -9.63 -1.12
C GLY A 5 9.92 -10.70 -0.26
N PHE A 6 10.33 -11.78 -0.92
CA PHE A 6 11.06 -12.88 -0.27
C PHE A 6 12.32 -12.39 0.44
N TRP A 7 13.04 -11.42 -0.15
CA TRP A 7 14.27 -10.90 0.41
C TRP A 7 14.06 -10.14 1.73
N GLU A 8 12.99 -9.34 1.84
CA GLU A 8 12.70 -8.60 3.07
C GLU A 8 12.27 -9.55 4.20
N LEU A 9 11.50 -10.60 3.88
CA LEU A 9 11.21 -11.66 4.86
C LEU A 9 12.47 -12.37 5.35
N ALA A 10 13.42 -12.63 4.45
CA ALA A 10 14.69 -13.26 4.82
C ALA A 10 15.50 -12.37 5.78
N VAL A 11 15.60 -11.07 5.49
CA VAL A 11 16.30 -10.11 6.37
C VAL A 11 15.62 -10.03 7.75
N ILE A 12 14.29 -9.92 7.79
CA ILE A 12 13.53 -9.92 9.04
C ILE A 12 13.76 -11.23 9.81
N GLY A 13 13.79 -12.37 9.10
CA GLY A 13 14.09 -13.68 9.68
C GLY A 13 15.47 -13.72 10.34
N VAL A 14 16.51 -13.20 9.67
CA VAL A 14 17.87 -13.12 10.22
C VAL A 14 17.91 -12.22 11.46
N VAL A 15 17.28 -11.05 11.41
CA VAL A 15 17.21 -10.13 12.56
C VAL A 15 16.48 -10.79 13.73
N ALA A 16 15.34 -11.45 13.46
CA ALA A 16 14.60 -12.17 14.48
C ALA A 16 15.44 -13.30 15.10
N LEU A 17 16.21 -14.04 14.30
CA LEU A 17 17.13 -15.07 14.80
C LEU A 17 18.24 -14.47 15.67
N LEU A 18 18.76 -13.29 15.36
CA LEU A 18 19.78 -12.61 16.17
C LEU A 18 19.22 -12.10 17.50
N VAL A 19 18.05 -11.46 17.48
CA VAL A 19 17.46 -10.80 18.66
C VAL A 19 16.86 -11.82 19.62
N ILE A 20 16.06 -12.75 19.10
CA ILE A 20 15.35 -13.76 19.90
C ILE A 20 16.23 -14.99 20.12
N GLY A 21 17.11 -15.31 19.17
CA GLY A 21 17.91 -16.54 19.17
C GLY A 21 17.25 -17.67 18.37
N PRO A 22 18.04 -18.50 17.64
CA PRO A 22 17.53 -19.59 16.82
C PRO A 22 16.81 -20.68 17.63
N GLU A 23 17.19 -20.93 18.89
CA GLU A 23 16.48 -21.94 19.71
C GLU A 23 15.13 -21.44 20.23
N ARG A 24 14.93 -20.12 20.34
CA ARG A 24 13.76 -19.52 20.99
C ARG A 24 12.67 -19.11 20.01
N LEU A 25 13.05 -18.66 18.82
CA LEU A 25 12.14 -18.29 17.73
C LEU A 25 11.10 -19.38 17.41
N PRO A 26 11.43 -20.68 17.25
CA PRO A 26 10.43 -21.72 16.98
C PRO A 26 9.44 -21.89 18.14
N ARG A 27 9.86 -21.62 19.38
CA ARG A 27 8.97 -21.67 20.54
C ARG A 27 7.97 -20.52 20.53
N VAL A 28 8.44 -19.30 20.26
CA VAL A 28 7.59 -18.10 20.14
C VAL A 28 6.60 -18.24 18.99
N ALA A 29 7.05 -18.68 17.82
CA ALA A 29 6.18 -18.89 16.65
C ALA A 29 5.06 -19.90 16.95
N ARG A 30 5.37 -20.99 17.67
CA ARG A 30 4.36 -21.96 18.11
C ARG A 30 3.35 -21.34 19.07
N THR A 31 3.80 -20.59 20.08
CA THR A 31 2.91 -19.95 21.04
C THR A 31 2.02 -18.91 20.36
N THR A 32 2.58 -17.98 19.61
CA THR A 32 1.82 -16.95 18.87
C THR A 32 0.86 -17.60 17.88
N GLY A 33 1.29 -18.66 17.17
CA GLY A 33 0.45 -19.41 16.24
C GLY A 33 -0.76 -20.06 16.92
N LEU A 34 -0.59 -20.64 18.11
CA LEU A 34 -1.69 -21.20 18.89
C LEU A 34 -2.71 -20.12 19.32
N TRP A 35 -2.21 -18.95 19.72
CA TRP A 35 -3.05 -17.83 20.17
C TRP A 35 -3.84 -17.23 19.01
N VAL A 36 -3.17 -16.97 17.88
CA VAL A 36 -3.80 -16.50 16.65
C VAL A 36 -4.80 -17.55 16.12
N GLY A 37 -4.45 -18.83 16.16
CA GLY A 37 -5.34 -19.92 15.75
C GLY A 37 -6.60 -19.99 16.61
N ARG A 38 -6.47 -19.85 17.93
CA ARG A 38 -7.60 -19.81 18.87
C ARG A 38 -8.49 -18.58 18.64
N ALA A 39 -7.89 -17.41 18.45
CA ALA A 39 -8.61 -16.19 18.13
C ALA A 39 -9.37 -16.30 16.80
N ARG A 40 -8.72 -16.81 15.75
CA ARG A 40 -9.35 -17.06 14.45
C ARG A 40 -10.54 -18.03 14.56
N ARG A 41 -10.40 -19.09 15.37
CA ARG A 41 -11.48 -20.06 15.63
C ARG A 41 -12.64 -19.40 16.37
N PHE A 42 -12.36 -18.59 17.39
CA PHE A 42 -13.37 -17.85 18.15
C PHE A 42 -14.14 -16.87 17.25
N VAL A 43 -13.44 -16.04 16.46
CA VAL A 43 -14.06 -15.13 15.50
C VAL A 43 -14.91 -15.89 14.48
N SER A 44 -14.43 -17.03 13.98
CA SER A 44 -15.21 -17.85 13.04
C SER A 44 -16.47 -18.45 13.65
N GLY A 45 -16.43 -18.84 14.93
CA GLY A 45 -17.59 -19.36 15.65
C GLY A 45 -18.61 -18.26 15.93
N VAL A 46 -18.16 -17.13 16.48
CA VAL A 46 -19.00 -15.96 16.72
C VAL A 46 -19.64 -15.45 15.43
N LYS A 47 -18.90 -15.42 14.31
CA LYS A 47 -19.47 -15.08 13.00
C LYS A 47 -20.58 -16.06 12.59
N ALA A 48 -20.38 -17.35 12.78
CA ALA A 48 -21.36 -18.38 12.43
C ALA A 48 -22.62 -18.33 13.31
N ASP A 49 -22.49 -17.94 14.58
CA ASP A 49 -23.60 -17.76 15.51
C ASP A 49 -24.35 -16.44 15.21
N ILE A 50 -23.62 -15.35 14.90
CA ILE A 50 -24.19 -14.08 14.43
C ILE A 50 -24.97 -14.29 13.14
N ASP A 51 -24.40 -15.00 12.15
CA ASP A 51 -25.07 -15.31 10.88
C ASP A 51 -26.36 -16.15 11.08
N ARG A 52 -26.50 -16.83 12.24
CA ARG A 52 -27.68 -17.64 12.60
C ARG A 52 -28.73 -16.90 13.42
N GLU A 53 -28.36 -15.94 14.26
CA GLU A 53 -29.29 -15.25 15.17
C GLU A 53 -29.59 -13.79 14.79
N ILE A 54 -28.65 -13.08 14.15
CA ILE A 54 -28.84 -11.69 13.73
C ILE A 54 -28.78 -11.68 12.21
N ALA A 55 -29.89 -11.31 11.57
CA ALA A 55 -29.92 -11.04 10.15
C ALA A 55 -28.69 -10.19 9.80
N ALA A 56 -27.78 -10.76 8.99
CA ALA A 56 -26.52 -10.13 8.57
C ALA A 56 -26.70 -8.69 8.05
N ASP A 57 -27.93 -8.33 7.70
CA ASP A 57 -28.38 -6.99 7.36
C ASP A 57 -28.20 -5.91 8.44
N GLU A 58 -28.25 -6.18 9.75
CA GLU A 58 -28.05 -5.11 10.75
C GLU A 58 -26.57 -4.76 10.94
N LEU A 59 -25.69 -5.77 11.02
CA LEU A 59 -24.24 -5.54 11.08
C LEU A 59 -23.73 -5.00 9.74
N LYS A 60 -24.25 -5.50 8.61
CA LYS A 60 -23.98 -4.96 7.27
C LYS A 60 -24.52 -3.54 7.11
N LYS A 61 -25.70 -3.20 7.66
CA LYS A 61 -26.19 -1.81 7.70
C LYS A 61 -25.35 -0.93 8.61
N ALA A 62 -24.89 -1.39 9.76
CA ALA A 62 -24.03 -0.61 10.64
C ALA A 62 -22.69 -0.29 9.98
N LEU A 63 -22.05 -1.31 9.37
CA LEU A 63 -20.81 -1.12 8.60
C LEU A 63 -21.04 -0.27 7.34
N ALA A 64 -22.14 -0.48 6.61
CA ALA A 64 -22.47 0.33 5.44
C ALA A 64 -22.80 1.78 5.80
N LYS A 65 -23.46 2.02 6.94
CA LYS A 65 -23.81 3.36 7.43
C LYS A 65 -22.58 4.10 7.99
N GLN A 66 -21.63 3.37 8.57
CA GLN A 66 -20.32 3.91 8.96
C GLN A 66 -19.46 4.22 7.72
N ALA A 67 -19.51 3.36 6.69
CA ALA A 67 -18.86 3.59 5.40
C ALA A 67 -19.52 4.70 4.56
N GLN A 68 -20.83 4.93 4.73
CA GLN A 68 -21.58 6.05 4.14
C GLN A 68 -21.52 7.33 4.98
N SER A 69 -20.80 7.34 6.10
CA SER A 69 -20.66 8.58 6.87
C SER A 69 -19.95 9.63 6.00
N PRO A 70 -20.43 10.89 5.99
CA PRO A 70 -19.84 11.96 5.18
C PRO A 70 -18.36 12.14 5.48
N ALA A 71 -17.92 11.84 6.71
CA ALA A 71 -16.53 11.85 7.11
C ALA A 71 -15.63 10.94 6.23
N LEU A 72 -16.12 9.77 5.80
CA LEU A 72 -15.36 8.87 4.93
C LEU A 72 -15.30 9.39 3.50
N TYR A 73 -16.37 10.03 3.01
CA TYR A 73 -16.38 10.71 1.72
C TYR A 73 -15.42 11.90 1.70
N ASP A 74 -15.41 12.71 2.76
CA ASP A 74 -14.53 13.86 2.91
C ASP A 74 -13.06 13.42 2.94
N ILE A 75 -12.74 12.38 3.73
CA ILE A 75 -11.38 11.81 3.79
C ILE A 75 -10.97 11.23 2.43
N VAL A 76 -11.86 10.52 1.74
CA VAL A 76 -11.55 9.93 0.43
C VAL A 76 -11.36 11.00 -0.65
N GLU A 77 -12.16 12.07 -0.64
CA GLU A 77 -12.00 13.16 -1.63
C GLU A 77 -10.76 14.01 -1.32
N GLU A 78 -10.47 14.31 -0.06
CA GLU A 78 -9.23 14.96 0.38
C GLU A 78 -8.00 14.14 -0.01
N THR A 79 -8.08 12.81 0.16
CA THR A 79 -7.03 11.87 -0.27
C THR A 79 -6.90 11.87 -1.79
N ARG A 80 -8.02 11.87 -2.55
CA ARG A 80 -8.00 11.94 -4.02
C ARG A 80 -7.41 13.26 -4.52
N GLN A 81 -7.74 14.39 -3.91
CA GLN A 81 -7.17 15.70 -4.24
C GLN A 81 -5.68 15.76 -3.90
N THR A 82 -5.26 15.20 -2.76
CA THR A 82 -3.84 15.12 -2.38
C THR A 82 -3.05 14.23 -3.35
N ILE A 83 -3.62 13.10 -3.78
CA ILE A 83 -2.98 12.22 -4.77
C ILE A 83 -2.93 12.87 -6.15
N ARG A 84 -3.99 13.57 -6.57
CA ARG A 84 -4.00 14.30 -7.86
C ARG A 84 -2.99 15.44 -7.87
N SER A 85 -2.96 16.27 -6.83
CA SER A 85 -1.99 17.37 -6.70
C SER A 85 -0.56 16.87 -6.55
N ALA A 86 -0.34 15.74 -5.86
CA ALA A 86 0.96 15.07 -5.86
C ALA A 86 1.32 14.53 -7.25
N GLY A 87 0.35 13.96 -7.98
CA GLY A 87 0.54 13.49 -9.36
C GLY A 87 0.84 14.62 -10.34
N GLU A 88 0.15 15.76 -10.23
CA GLU A 88 0.37 16.97 -11.01
C GLU A 88 1.72 17.62 -10.66
N ALA A 89 2.11 17.65 -9.38
CA ALA A 89 3.44 18.13 -8.97
C ALA A 89 4.58 17.23 -9.48
N LEU A 90 4.32 15.92 -9.63
CA LEU A 90 5.24 14.96 -10.24
C LEU A 90 5.28 15.07 -11.78
N ASP A 91 4.20 15.55 -12.41
CA ASP A 91 4.11 15.78 -13.87
C ASP A 91 4.70 17.17 -14.25
N GLU A 92 4.51 18.20 -13.42
CA GLU A 92 5.02 19.56 -13.63
C GLU A 92 6.56 19.68 -13.47
N THR A 93 7.22 18.66 -12.88
CA THR A 93 8.69 18.60 -12.85
C THR A 93 9.33 17.95 -14.08
N ALA A 94 8.55 17.53 -15.09
CA ALA A 94 9.07 17.02 -16.35
C ALA A 94 8.22 17.53 -17.54
N PRO A 95 8.63 18.57 -18.33
CA PRO A 95 10.00 18.83 -18.77
C PRO A 95 10.35 20.33 -19.00
N ALA A 96 11.21 20.92 -18.18
CA ALA A 96 11.83 22.24 -18.46
C ALA A 96 13.30 22.15 -18.91
N THR A 97 13.69 21.06 -19.59
CA THR A 97 15.06 20.91 -20.14
C THR A 97 15.10 20.58 -21.64
N ALA A 98 13.97 20.52 -22.35
CA ALA A 98 13.93 20.10 -23.75
C ALA A 98 13.76 21.22 -24.79
N GLU A 99 14.00 22.49 -24.44
CA GLU A 99 13.75 23.62 -25.36
C GLU A 99 14.92 24.60 -25.55
N GLN A 100 16.16 24.16 -25.29
CA GLN A 100 17.37 24.92 -25.68
C GLN A 100 18.40 24.06 -26.44
N GLU A 101 17.96 23.24 -27.40
CA GLU A 101 18.87 22.59 -28.36
C GLU A 101 18.36 22.63 -29.81
N ASN A 102 17.50 23.58 -30.18
CA ASN A 102 17.05 23.71 -31.58
C ASN A 102 17.10 25.15 -32.13
N LYS A 103 18.09 25.94 -31.69
CA LYS A 103 18.31 27.28 -32.28
C LYS A 103 19.76 27.65 -32.60
N ALA A 104 20.68 26.69 -32.61
CA ALA A 104 22.10 26.95 -32.90
C ALA A 104 22.66 26.25 -34.15
N VAL A 105 21.87 25.48 -34.91
CA VAL A 105 22.37 24.81 -36.13
C VAL A 105 21.50 25.11 -37.34
N THR A 106 21.29 26.40 -37.62
CA THR A 106 21.02 26.88 -38.99
C THR A 106 21.86 28.12 -39.21
N GLN A 107 23.14 27.91 -39.47
CA GLN A 107 23.99 28.87 -40.15
C GLN A 107 24.75 28.12 -41.25
N LYS A 108 24.18 28.20 -42.46
CA LYS A 108 24.85 27.88 -43.72
C LYS A 108 26.00 28.89 -43.93
N PRO A 109 27.18 28.47 -44.40
CA PRO A 109 27.57 28.76 -45.79
C PRO A 109 28.19 27.50 -46.45
N ASN A 110 27.79 27.11 -47.66
CA ASN A 110 28.46 27.50 -48.90
C ASN A 110 29.99 27.31 -48.85
N ASP A 111 30.51 26.35 -49.62
CA ASP A 111 31.66 26.53 -50.55
C ASP A 111 32.33 25.18 -50.91
N ALA A 112 32.88 25.14 -52.13
CA ALA A 112 33.82 24.17 -52.70
C ALA A 112 33.30 22.86 -53.34
N SER A 113 32.94 23.01 -54.62
CA SER A 113 33.44 22.25 -55.77
C SER A 113 34.41 21.08 -55.54
N GLY A 114 34.16 19.99 -56.27
CA GLY A 114 35.06 18.86 -56.51
C GLY A 114 34.35 17.76 -57.28
#